data_AF-A0A7C6B2R5-F1
#
_entry.id   AF-A0A7C6B2R5-F1
#
_cell.length_a   1.000
_cell.length_b   1.000
_cell.length_c   1.000
_cell.angle_alpha   90.00
_cell.angle_beta   90.00
_cell.angle_gamma   90.00
#
_symmetry.space_group_name_H-M   'P 1'
#
loop_
_entity.id
_entity.type
_entity.pdbx_description
1 polymer ?
#
loop_
_entity_poly.entity_id
_entity_poly.type
_entity_poly.pdbx_seq_one_letter_code
_entity_poly.pdbx_strand_id
1 'polypeptide(L)'
;DGFVGVHPHKENPPEPYEIPYRCLVPLAVDGLLVAGRPISTTHRAHGSTRVQGTSMATGHAAGAAAALSAASGTALRKLDPVLLRSTLIKQGAIVSRDCQLDAEPGLAHPFAALRR
;
A
#
# COMPACT_ATOMS: atom_id res chain seq x y z
N ASP A 1 4.56 39.50 17.78
CA ASP A 1 5.71 38.56 17.89
C ASP A 1 5.20 37.14 17.68
N GLY A 2 5.26 36.68 16.42
CA GLY A 2 4.53 35.51 15.91
C GLY A 2 5.15 34.17 16.25
N PHE A 3 4.84 33.64 17.44
CA PHE A 3 5.17 32.27 17.82
C PHE A 3 4.19 31.29 17.15
N VAL A 4 4.51 30.88 15.91
CA VAL A 4 3.87 29.70 15.31
C VAL A 4 4.43 28.49 16.05
N GLY A 5 3.68 27.98 17.02
CA GLY A 5 4.04 26.79 17.78
C GLY A 5 4.19 25.59 16.86
N VAL A 6 5.42 25.21 16.54
CA VAL A 6 5.72 23.89 15.98
C VAL A 6 5.57 22.91 17.14
N HIS A 7 4.46 22.16 17.17
CA HIS A 7 4.32 21.06 18.12
C HIS A 7 5.52 20.11 17.96
N PRO A 8 6.21 19.73 19.06
CA PRO A 8 7.35 18.84 18.97
C PRO A 8 6.90 17.53 18.33
N HIS A 9 7.40 17.24 17.13
CA HIS A 9 7.22 15.95 16.49
C HIS A 9 7.86 14.90 17.41
N LYS A 10 7.02 14.05 18.00
CA LYS A 10 7.42 12.90 18.80
C LYS A 10 8.51 12.12 18.05
N GLU A 11 9.66 11.91 18.69
CA GLU A 11 10.96 11.49 18.12
C GLU A 11 11.01 10.07 17.51
N ASN A 12 9.88 9.48 17.12
CA ASN A 12 9.91 8.28 16.29
C ASN A 12 8.69 8.28 15.35
N PRO A 13 8.88 8.41 14.02
CA PRO A 13 7.78 8.26 13.10
C PRO A 13 7.18 6.85 13.26
N PRO A 14 5.84 6.72 13.25
CA PRO A 14 5.21 5.41 13.36
C PRO A 14 5.72 4.51 12.22
N GLU A 15 6.00 3.26 12.57
CA GLU A 15 6.51 2.29 11.62
C GLU A 15 5.60 2.19 10.36
N PRO A 16 6.21 2.07 9.15
CA PRO A 16 5.45 1.82 7.93
C PRO A 16 4.59 0.57 8.07
N TYR A 17 3.34 0.67 7.63
CA TYR A 17 2.37 -0.42 7.64
C TYR A 17 1.93 -0.77 6.21
N GLU A 18 1.52 -2.01 6.01
CA GLU A 18 1.02 -2.50 4.73
C GLU A 18 -0.51 -2.35 4.64
N ILE A 19 -1.02 -2.19 3.43
CA ILE A 19 -2.46 -2.12 3.16
C ILE A 19 -2.93 -3.51 2.71
N PRO A 20 -3.73 -4.23 3.52
CA PRO A 20 -4.24 -5.54 3.14
C PRO A 20 -5.15 -5.46 1.91
N TYR A 21 -5.04 -6.43 1.00
CA TYR A 21 -5.90 -6.51 -0.19
C TYR A 21 -7.40 -6.48 0.14
N ARG A 22 -7.80 -7.10 1.27
CA ARG A 22 -9.20 -7.08 1.74
C ARG A 22 -9.78 -5.68 1.95
N CYS A 23 -8.95 -4.65 2.16
CA CYS A 23 -9.42 -3.27 2.30
C CYS A 23 -9.97 -2.68 1.00
N LEU A 24 -9.59 -3.28 -0.15
CA LEU A 24 -10.02 -2.88 -1.49
C LEU A 24 -11.31 -3.60 -1.94
N VAL A 25 -11.71 -4.67 -1.25
CA VAL A 25 -12.83 -5.54 -1.64
C VAL A 25 -14.07 -5.19 -0.81
N PRO A 26 -15.15 -4.64 -1.40
CA PRO A 26 -16.40 -4.36 -0.70
C PRO A 26 -17.04 -5.63 -0.13
N LEU A 27 -17.83 -5.55 0.95
CA LEU A 27 -18.47 -6.73 1.56
C LEU A 27 -19.71 -7.22 0.81
N ALA A 28 -20.50 -6.32 0.22
CA ALA A 28 -21.83 -6.62 -0.31
C ALA A 28 -21.88 -6.71 -1.85
N VAL A 29 -20.89 -6.15 -2.54
CA VAL A 29 -20.88 -6.05 -4.01
C VAL A 29 -19.74 -6.90 -4.56
N ASP A 30 -20.07 -7.80 -5.48
CA ASP A 30 -19.10 -8.62 -6.20
C ASP A 30 -18.70 -7.94 -7.52
N GLY A 31 -17.51 -8.27 -8.03
CA GLY A 31 -17.00 -7.66 -9.27
C GLY A 31 -16.52 -6.20 -9.13
N LEU A 32 -16.54 -5.64 -7.91
CA LEU A 32 -16.13 -4.26 -7.62
C LEU A 32 -14.86 -4.25 -6.76
N LEU A 33 -13.92 -3.38 -7.13
CA LEU A 33 -12.80 -2.98 -6.28
C LEU A 33 -12.85 -1.48 -6.03
N VAL A 34 -12.41 -1.09 -4.85
CA VAL A 34 -12.34 0.30 -4.42
C VAL A 34 -10.90 0.61 -4.06
N ALA A 35 -10.34 1.72 -4.54
CA ALA A 35 -8.96 2.12 -4.31
C ALA A 35 -8.84 3.59 -3.92
N GLY A 36 -7.78 3.95 -3.19
CA GLY A 36 -7.53 5.31 -2.71
C GLY A 36 -8.37 5.70 -1.49
N ARG A 37 -9.12 6.81 -1.59
CA ARG A 37 -9.91 7.39 -0.49
C ARG A 37 -11.02 6.49 0.08
N PRO A 38 -11.81 5.75 -0.73
CA PRO A 38 -12.99 5.05 -0.23
C PRO A 38 -12.68 3.63 0.30
N ILE A 39 -11.42 3.31 0.58
CA ILE A 39 -11.02 1.98 1.07
C ILE A 39 -11.27 1.83 2.57
N SER A 40 -11.51 0.59 3.00
CA SER A 40 -11.78 0.28 4.41
C SER A 40 -10.55 0.59 5.28
N THR A 41 -10.66 1.62 6.12
CA THR A 41 -9.55 2.14 6.95
C THR A 41 -10.03 2.52 8.34
N THR A 42 -9.12 2.45 9.32
CA THR A 42 -9.35 3.06 10.64
C THR A 42 -9.17 4.58 10.54
N HIS A 43 -9.72 5.33 11.50
CA HIS A 43 -9.62 6.78 11.54
C HIS A 43 -8.17 7.29 11.45
N ARG A 44 -7.23 6.58 12.08
CA ARG A 44 -5.79 6.92 12.06
C ARG A 44 -5.15 6.63 10.69
N ALA A 45 -5.49 5.49 10.06
CA ALA A 45 -4.94 5.12 8.76
C ALA A 45 -5.49 5.98 7.61
N HIS A 46 -6.74 6.46 7.73
CA HIS A 46 -7.41 7.27 6.72
C HIS A 46 -6.68 8.57 6.35
N GLY A 47 -5.86 9.10 7.28
CA GLY A 47 -4.98 10.24 7.04
C GLY A 47 -3.95 9.99 5.93
N SER A 48 -3.31 8.83 6.00
CA SER A 48 -2.20 8.42 5.15
C SER A 48 -2.61 7.71 3.86
N THR A 49 -3.76 7.02 3.83
CA THR A 49 -4.21 6.29 2.62
C THR A 49 -4.71 7.19 1.50
N ARG A 50 -5.06 8.44 1.80
CA ARG A 50 -5.51 9.45 0.82
C ARG A 50 -4.39 10.29 0.22
N VAL A 51 -3.13 10.06 0.60
CA VAL A 51 -1.97 10.71 -0.01
C VAL A 51 -1.78 10.15 -1.42
N GLN A 52 -1.28 10.97 -2.35
CA GLN A 52 -1.16 10.58 -3.76
C GLN A 52 -0.39 9.25 -3.95
N GLY A 53 0.75 9.08 -3.27
CA GLY A 53 1.55 7.85 -3.39
C GLY A 53 0.78 6.58 -2.99
N THR A 54 0.09 6.60 -1.85
CA THR A 54 -0.70 5.46 -1.37
C THR A 54 -1.96 5.22 -2.22
N SER A 55 -2.60 6.30 -2.71
CA SER A 55 -3.73 6.20 -3.63
C SER A 55 -3.33 5.60 -4.97
N MET A 56 -2.16 5.98 -5.52
CA MET A 56 -1.62 5.39 -6.75
C MET A 56 -1.26 3.91 -6.54
N ALA A 57 -0.61 3.58 -5.42
CA ALA A 57 -0.24 2.20 -5.11
C ALA A 57 -1.46 1.28 -4.96
N THR A 58 -2.50 1.74 -4.25
CA THR A 58 -3.76 0.99 -4.11
C THR A 58 -4.53 0.88 -5.42
N GLY A 59 -4.49 1.92 -6.28
CA GLY A 59 -5.05 1.89 -7.63
C GLY A 59 -4.37 0.85 -8.51
N HIS A 60 -3.04 0.79 -8.46
CA HIS A 60 -2.26 -0.23 -9.17
C HIS A 60 -2.61 -1.64 -8.68
N ALA A 61 -2.65 -1.85 -7.36
CA ALA A 61 -3.07 -3.12 -6.76
C ALA A 61 -4.47 -3.55 -7.20
N ALA A 62 -5.43 -2.62 -7.23
CA ALA A 62 -6.79 -2.92 -7.67
C ALA A 62 -6.84 -3.29 -9.16
N GLY A 63 -6.12 -2.57 -10.03
CA GLY A 63 -6.06 -2.89 -11.46
C GLY A 63 -5.43 -4.25 -11.73
N ALA A 64 -4.31 -4.56 -11.07
CA ALA A 64 -3.65 -5.86 -11.18
C ALA A 64 -4.56 -7.01 -10.69
N ALA A 65 -5.26 -6.80 -9.58
CA ALA A 65 -6.21 -7.78 -9.05
C ALA A 65 -7.39 -8.02 -10.01
N ALA A 66 -7.94 -6.97 -10.62
CA ALA A 66 -8.99 -7.09 -11.62
C ALA A 66 -8.52 -7.88 -12.86
N ALA A 67 -7.31 -7.60 -13.36
CA ALA A 67 -6.74 -8.32 -14.50
C ALA A 67 -6.51 -9.80 -14.19
N LEU A 68 -5.97 -10.13 -13.01
CA LEU A 68 -5.75 -11.52 -12.58
C LEU A 68 -7.06 -12.28 -12.38
N SER A 69 -8.06 -11.61 -11.79
CA SER A 69 -9.41 -12.15 -11.58
C SER A 69 -10.09 -12.46 -12.92
N ALA A 70 -10.02 -11.53 -13.88
CA ALA A 70 -10.56 -11.73 -15.22
C ALA A 70 -9.86 -12.87 -15.98
N ALA A 71 -8.52 -12.95 -15.90
CA ALA A 71 -7.74 -13.97 -16.59
C ALA A 71 -7.94 -15.39 -16.03
N SER A 72 -8.14 -15.52 -14.71
CA SER A 72 -8.29 -16.81 -14.03
C SER A 72 -9.74 -17.26 -13.83
N GLY A 73 -10.73 -16.40 -14.13
CA GLY A 73 -12.13 -16.66 -13.79
C GLY A 73 -12.41 -16.71 -12.29
N THR A 74 -11.49 -16.23 -11.45
CA THR A 74 -11.61 -16.28 -10.00
C THR A 74 -12.30 -15.02 -9.50
N ALA A 75 -13.29 -15.15 -8.61
CA ALA A 75 -13.91 -13.98 -7.96
C ALA A 75 -12.88 -13.15 -7.19
N LEU A 76 -12.99 -11.81 -7.23
CA LEU A 76 -12.07 -10.88 -6.56
C LEU A 76 -11.84 -11.20 -5.07
N ARG A 77 -12.86 -11.71 -4.38
CA ARG A 77 -12.78 -12.15 -2.96
C ARG A 77 -11.92 -13.39 -2.73
N LYS A 78 -11.85 -14.27 -3.73
CA LYS A 78 -11.12 -15.54 -3.70
C LYS A 78 -9.75 -15.44 -4.36
N LEU A 79 -9.38 -14.25 -4.86
CA LEU A 79 -8.08 -14.03 -5.45
C LEU A 79 -6.98 -14.25 -4.40
N ASP A 80 -5.96 -15.03 -4.77
CA ASP A 80 -4.81 -15.27 -3.91
C ASP A 80 -3.98 -13.97 -3.75
N PRO A 81 -3.83 -13.43 -2.52
CA PRO A 81 -3.03 -12.25 -2.27
C PRO A 81 -1.53 -12.47 -2.55
N VAL A 82 -1.03 -13.71 -2.48
CA VAL A 82 0.37 -14.03 -2.81
C VAL A 82 0.62 -13.83 -4.30
N LEU A 83 -0.29 -14.32 -5.13
CA LEU A 83 -0.24 -14.11 -6.58
C LEU A 83 -0.27 -12.61 -6.91
N LEU A 84 -1.20 -11.86 -6.32
CA LEU A 84 -1.29 -10.42 -6.51
C LEU A 84 0.01 -9.71 -6.11
N ARG A 85 0.57 -10.03 -4.94
CA ARG A 85 1.82 -9.46 -4.46
C ARG A 85 2.98 -9.76 -5.42
N SER A 86 3.07 -11.00 -5.90
CA SER A 86 4.12 -11.39 -6.85
C SER A 86 4.02 -10.62 -8.18
N THR A 87 2.80 -10.40 -8.67
CA THR A 87 2.54 -9.61 -9.88
C THR A 87 2.93 -8.15 -9.67
N LEU A 88 2.58 -7.57 -8.53
CA LEU A 88 2.92 -6.19 -8.18
C LEU A 88 4.45 -5.99 -8.09
N ILE A 89 5.17 -6.93 -7.46
CA ILE A 89 6.64 -6.89 -7.39
C ILE A 89 7.25 -6.99 -8.80
N LYS A 90 6.75 -7.90 -9.66
CA LYS A 90 7.19 -8.00 -11.06
C LYS A 90 6.94 -6.71 -11.86
N GLN A 91 5.92 -5.94 -11.48
CA GLN A 91 5.59 -4.64 -12.08
C GLN A 91 6.37 -3.46 -11.43
N GLY A 92 7.30 -3.74 -10.53
CA GLY A 92 8.13 -2.73 -9.84
C GLY A 92 7.42 -2.01 -8.69
N ALA A 93 6.30 -2.53 -8.19
CA ALA A 93 5.62 -1.95 -7.04
C ALA A 93 6.35 -2.28 -5.73
N ILE A 94 6.46 -1.27 -4.86
CA ILE A 94 7.03 -1.42 -3.52
C ILE A 94 5.91 -1.89 -2.58
N VAL A 95 5.89 -3.18 -2.27
CA VAL A 95 4.81 -3.83 -1.49
C VAL A 95 5.24 -4.32 -0.11
N SER A 96 6.54 -4.34 0.16
CA SER A 96 7.12 -4.75 1.44
C SER A 96 8.34 -3.93 1.82
N ARG A 97 8.62 -3.85 3.13
CA ARG A 97 9.81 -3.19 3.66
C ARG A 97 11.11 -3.76 3.07
N ASP A 98 11.10 -5.05 2.72
CA ASP A 98 12.23 -5.76 2.12
C ASP A 98 12.42 -5.46 0.62
N CYS A 99 11.35 -5.09 -0.10
CA CYS A 99 11.41 -4.86 -1.55
C CYS A 99 12.16 -3.56 -1.92
N GLN A 100 12.31 -2.62 -0.99
CA GLN A 100 13.16 -1.43 -1.19
C GLN A 100 14.65 -1.73 -1.06
N LEU A 101 15.04 -2.90 -0.52
CA LEU A 101 16.44 -3.27 -0.31
C LEU A 101 17.05 -3.96 -1.54
N ASP A 102 16.21 -4.51 -2.43
CA ASP A 102 16.64 -5.27 -3.61
C ASP A 102 16.67 -4.42 -4.89
N ALA A 103 16.27 -3.14 -4.82
CA ALA A 103 16.32 -2.22 -5.94
C ALA A 103 17.67 -1.49 -5.99
N GLU A 104 18.56 -1.97 -6.86
CA GLU A 104 19.88 -1.44 -7.25
C GLU A 104 21.01 -1.52 -6.19
N PRO A 105 22.04 -2.38 -6.38
CA PRO A 105 23.20 -2.52 -5.49
C PRO A 105 24.20 -1.36 -5.61
N GLY A 106 23.75 -0.12 -5.41
CA GLY A 106 24.59 1.08 -5.52
C GLY A 106 24.04 2.38 -4.95
N LEU A 107 22.76 2.45 -4.56
CA LEU A 107 22.19 3.66 -3.97
C LEU A 107 22.12 3.49 -2.45
N ALA A 108 23.00 4.18 -1.71
CA ALA A 108 22.98 4.18 -0.26
C ALA A 108 21.60 4.64 0.26
N HIS A 109 20.77 3.70 0.71
CA HIS A 109 19.45 4.01 1.23
C HIS A 109 19.56 4.57 2.66
N PRO A 110 19.06 5.79 2.92
CA PRO A 110 19.22 6.46 4.22
C PRO A 110 18.54 5.72 5.39
N PHE A 111 17.73 4.70 5.11
CA PHE A 111 17.02 3.90 6.11
C PHE A 111 17.57 2.47 6.30
N ALA A 112 18.56 2.04 5.52
CA ALA A 112 19.16 0.70 5.63
C ALA A 112 19.95 0.49 6.94
N ALA A 113 20.40 1.59 7.57
CA ALA A 113 21.15 1.61 8.83
C ALA A 113 20.28 1.54 10.10
N LEU A 114 18.94 1.53 9.96
CA LEU A 114 18.00 1.45 11.08
C LEU A 114 17.61 0.00 11.45
N ARG A 115 18.33 -1.00 10.93
CA ARG A 115 18.27 -2.39 11.42
C ARG A 115 18.87 -2.45 12.83
N ARG A 116 18.03 -2.60 13.85
CA ARG A 116 18.43 -3.14 15.15
C ARG A 116 18.15 -4.63 15.19
#